data_AF-A0A0U5C686-F1
#
_entry.id   AF-A0A0U5C686-F1
#
_cell.length_a   1.000
_cell.length_b   1.000
_cell.length_c   1.000
_cell.angle_alpha   90.00
_cell.angle_beta   90.00
_cell.angle_gamma   90.00
#
_symmetry.space_group_name_H-M   'P 1'
#
loop_
_entity.id
_entity.type
_entity.pdbx_description
1 polymer ?
#
loop_
_entity_poly.entity_id
_entity_poly.type
_entity_poly.pdbx_seq_one_letter_code
_entity_poly.pdbx_strand_id
1 'polypeptide(L)'
;MSASNGAAKGERTLAKRSGDLSVFETISRWLPRRNPDADYWWDLTGPHMAAMFEEAGYSKERQYENLLIHYYWTVPYMGSAPAPDGSLKWNCILTGSGVSMVYSWKWNSSSPSSKPDIRIGFEPIGPHSGTALDPLNQLSTKEILHGFNERMPLSLDWTNHFLSTCFDPETKYWVANEKSGVPLATTVMLGHDYLHDGLTLKTYFFPRVAGERLLPWERWDASLRGALATHGENATSALDVLSEFLKTNPEGQALIPTGLALDNGTTSPTSRTDSRVKFYFRCPKTTFASVREIMTLGGRISTPHLEAQLGKLHSLLEEITGLPANYPDDADVPVYHGFGTGNSPLRRAAYYLYYFDIAPGAEVPDIKFYAALSHYGQNDRMSAEGTCRFMEREGRGVYVGNYVRMLERIAGERTLETGNGLQSYLAVLFRGDGELDVTSYFLSERC
;
A
#
# COMPACT_ATOMS: atom_id res chain seq x y z
N MET A 1 34.19 46.41 -18.50
CA MET A 1 32.90 46.92 -17.99
C MET A 1 32.00 45.72 -17.80
N SER A 2 31.58 45.53 -16.56
CA SER A 2 30.73 44.44 -16.07
C SER A 2 29.31 44.57 -16.66
N ALA A 3 28.72 43.44 -17.06
CA ALA A 3 27.28 43.30 -17.19
C ALA A 3 26.86 42.01 -16.46
N SER A 4 26.28 42.22 -15.28
CA SER A 4 25.70 41.23 -14.39
C SER A 4 24.41 40.65 -14.98
N ASN A 5 24.34 39.34 -15.16
CA ASN A 5 23.07 38.64 -15.28
C ASN A 5 22.67 38.10 -13.90
N GLY A 6 21.74 38.82 -13.27
CA GLY A 6 21.07 38.38 -12.05
C GLY A 6 20.15 37.21 -12.37
N ALA A 7 20.41 36.07 -11.73
CA ALA A 7 19.50 34.94 -11.72
C ALA A 7 18.27 35.29 -10.88
N ALA A 8 17.11 35.41 -11.54
CA ALA A 8 15.83 35.51 -10.86
C ALA A 8 15.52 34.15 -10.20
N LYS A 9 15.51 34.13 -8.86
CA LYS A 9 14.90 33.06 -8.07
C LYS A 9 13.42 33.03 -8.39
N GLY A 10 12.95 31.97 -9.06
CA GLY A 10 11.53 31.73 -9.24
C GLY A 10 10.90 31.33 -7.91
N GLU A 11 10.15 32.22 -7.29
CA GLU A 11 9.19 31.87 -6.23
C GLU A 11 8.09 30.99 -6.84
N ARG A 12 8.13 29.69 -6.55
CA ARG A 12 6.99 28.78 -6.76
C ARG A 12 5.85 29.24 -5.87
N THR A 13 4.92 29.98 -6.44
CA THR A 13 3.73 30.45 -5.72
C THR A 13 2.68 29.35 -5.83
N LEU A 14 2.60 28.45 -4.84
CA LEU A 14 1.46 27.54 -4.69
C LEU A 14 0.21 28.41 -4.46
N ALA A 15 -0.73 28.41 -5.40
CA ALA A 15 -2.07 28.91 -5.16
C ALA A 15 -2.67 28.13 -3.98
N LYS A 16 -2.95 28.83 -2.87
CA LYS A 16 -3.54 28.26 -1.64
C LYS A 16 -4.87 27.57 -1.97
N ARG A 17 -4.86 26.26 -2.21
CA ARG A 17 -6.06 25.42 -2.09
C ARG A 17 -6.44 25.43 -0.60
N SER A 18 -7.64 25.93 -0.29
CA SER A 18 -8.10 26.20 1.07
C SER A 18 -8.18 24.93 1.92
N GLY A 19 -7.41 24.87 3.01
CA GLY A 19 -7.45 23.83 4.04
C GLY A 19 -6.61 24.25 5.25
N ASP A 20 -6.93 23.76 6.46
CA ASP A 20 -6.24 24.13 7.68
C ASP A 20 -4.93 23.35 7.87
N LEU A 21 -3.84 23.91 7.32
CA LEU A 21 -2.48 23.41 7.51
C LEU A 21 -1.79 23.95 8.78
N SER A 22 -2.53 24.55 9.72
CA SER A 22 -1.95 25.23 10.89
C SER A 22 -1.02 24.36 11.73
N VAL A 23 -1.32 23.07 11.88
CA VAL A 23 -0.46 22.13 12.62
C VAL A 23 0.87 21.94 11.90
N PHE A 24 0.83 21.69 10.59
CA PHE A 24 2.04 21.55 9.78
C PHE A 24 2.88 22.83 9.75
N GLU A 25 2.24 23.99 9.57
CA GLU A 25 2.91 25.30 9.58
C GLU A 25 3.55 25.58 10.94
N THR A 26 2.88 25.22 12.04
CA THR A 26 3.41 25.39 13.40
C THR A 26 4.61 24.48 13.62
N ILE A 27 4.49 23.18 13.34
CA ILE A 27 5.58 22.22 13.52
C ILE A 27 6.78 22.58 12.64
N SER A 28 6.56 22.91 11.36
CA SER A 28 7.63 23.25 10.41
C SER A 28 8.41 24.49 10.81
N ARG A 29 7.82 25.40 11.60
CA ARG A 29 8.52 26.58 12.14
C ARG A 29 9.57 26.20 13.19
N TRP A 30 9.32 25.13 13.95
CA TRP A 30 10.12 24.78 15.13
C TRP A 30 11.01 23.57 14.92
N LEU A 31 10.67 22.68 13.98
CA LEU A 31 11.52 21.55 13.64
C LEU A 31 12.83 22.03 12.97
N PRO A 32 13.96 21.40 13.29
CA PRO A 32 15.22 21.74 12.65
C PRO A 32 15.18 21.38 11.16
N ARG A 33 15.98 22.06 10.35
CA ARG A 33 16.35 21.52 9.02
C ARG A 33 17.30 20.34 9.23
N ARG A 34 17.24 19.34 8.37
CA ARG A 34 18.08 18.13 8.47
C ARG A 34 19.21 18.20 7.44
N ASN A 35 18.92 17.71 6.26
CA ASN A 35 19.80 17.70 5.11
C ASN A 35 18.93 17.97 3.86
N PRO A 36 19.54 18.35 2.73
CA PRO A 36 18.76 18.72 1.53
C PRO A 36 17.77 17.64 1.07
N ASP A 37 18.12 16.36 1.19
CA ASP A 37 17.25 15.25 0.77
C ASP A 37 16.02 15.11 1.70
N ALA A 38 16.26 15.06 3.01
CA ALA A 38 15.19 14.97 4.00
C ALA A 38 14.30 16.23 4.01
N ASP A 39 14.90 17.42 3.83
CA ASP A 39 14.15 18.67 3.76
C ASP A 39 13.26 18.71 2.51
N TYR A 40 13.74 18.22 1.36
CA TYR A 40 12.93 18.05 0.16
C TYR A 40 11.73 17.14 0.41
N TRP A 41 11.95 15.97 1.02
CA TRP A 41 10.86 15.04 1.29
C TRP A 41 9.87 15.57 2.33
N TRP A 42 10.32 16.31 3.34
CA TRP A 42 9.41 16.98 4.28
C TRP A 42 8.55 18.03 3.59
N ASP A 43 9.16 18.89 2.79
CA ASP A 43 8.47 19.97 2.08
C ASP A 43 7.45 19.41 1.07
N LEU A 44 7.69 18.23 0.51
CA LEU A 44 6.75 17.52 -0.37
C LEU A 44 5.64 16.78 0.40
N THR A 45 6.02 15.92 1.35
CA THR A 45 5.11 14.92 1.92
C THR A 45 4.43 15.37 3.20
N GLY A 46 5.03 16.30 3.95
CA GLY A 46 4.45 16.87 5.16
C GLY A 46 3.09 17.52 4.93
N PRO A 47 2.92 18.40 3.92
CA PRO A 47 1.62 18.97 3.57
C PRO A 47 0.57 17.92 3.18
N HIS A 48 0.97 16.86 2.47
CA HIS A 48 0.07 15.76 2.11
C HIS A 48 -0.47 15.04 3.34
N MET A 49 0.43 14.65 4.27
CA MET A 49 0.06 14.00 5.52
C MET A 49 -0.84 14.90 6.38
N ALA A 50 -0.53 16.19 6.46
CA ALA A 50 -1.35 17.15 7.19
C ALA A 50 -2.77 17.26 6.63
N ALA A 51 -2.91 17.38 5.31
CA ALA A 51 -4.21 17.40 4.64
C ALA A 51 -5.01 16.11 4.88
N MET A 52 -4.36 14.96 4.77
CA MET A 52 -4.99 13.66 5.03
C MET A 52 -5.48 13.53 6.47
N PHE A 53 -4.68 13.90 7.48
CA PHE A 53 -5.09 13.82 8.87
C PHE A 53 -6.21 14.81 9.23
N GLU A 54 -6.17 16.01 8.67
CA GLU A 54 -7.23 16.99 8.85
C GLU A 54 -8.56 16.47 8.29
N GLU A 55 -8.57 16.04 7.03
CA GLU A 55 -9.79 15.62 6.34
C GLU A 55 -10.35 14.30 6.90
N ALA A 56 -9.49 13.41 7.41
CA ALA A 56 -9.92 12.20 8.12
C ALA A 56 -10.40 12.47 9.56
N GLY A 57 -10.36 13.71 10.03
CA GLY A 57 -10.96 14.12 11.31
C GLY A 57 -10.16 13.71 12.56
N TYR A 58 -8.83 13.64 12.44
CA TYR A 58 -7.93 13.44 13.57
C TYR A 58 -7.95 14.67 14.49
N SER A 59 -7.84 14.45 15.80
CA SER A 59 -7.67 15.57 16.75
C SER A 59 -6.37 16.32 16.48
N LYS A 60 -6.26 17.57 16.95
CA LYS A 60 -5.04 18.36 16.75
C LYS A 60 -3.82 17.69 17.40
N GLU A 61 -3.99 17.10 18.58
CA GLU A 61 -2.96 16.34 19.29
C GLU A 61 -2.45 15.18 18.43
N ARG A 62 -3.36 14.39 17.83
CA ARG A 62 -3.00 13.30 16.91
C ARG A 62 -2.35 13.82 15.63
N GLN A 63 -2.80 14.95 15.08
CA GLN A 63 -2.15 15.58 13.93
C GLN A 63 -0.69 15.95 14.27
N TYR A 64 -0.43 16.54 15.44
CA TYR A 64 0.92 16.84 15.91
C TYR A 64 1.77 15.57 16.02
N GLU A 65 1.27 14.56 16.74
CA GLU A 65 1.99 13.31 16.97
C GLU A 65 2.29 12.57 15.66
N ASN A 66 1.30 12.44 14.78
CA ASN A 66 1.47 11.73 13.51
C ASN A 66 2.45 12.45 12.57
N LEU A 67 2.43 13.79 12.53
CA LEU A 67 3.40 14.56 11.74
C LEU A 67 4.82 14.47 12.32
N LEU A 68 4.97 14.40 13.64
CA LEU A 68 6.26 14.14 14.28
C LEU A 68 6.76 12.74 13.95
N ILE A 69 5.89 11.72 14.00
CA ILE A 69 6.24 10.35 13.57
C ILE A 69 6.72 10.37 12.13
N HIS A 70 5.98 10.99 11.22
CA HIS A 70 6.37 11.11 9.81
C HIS A 70 7.73 11.81 9.63
N TYR A 71 7.94 12.93 10.29
CA TYR A 71 9.18 13.70 10.21
C TYR A 71 10.41 12.97 10.80
N TYR A 72 10.25 12.22 11.89
CA TYR A 72 11.36 11.53 12.55
C TYR A 72 11.63 10.13 11.99
N TRP A 73 10.59 9.42 11.55
CA TRP A 73 10.65 7.97 11.27
C TRP A 73 10.32 7.59 9.82
N THR A 74 9.93 8.56 8.99
CA THR A 74 9.68 8.30 7.56
C THR A 74 10.57 9.17 6.69
N VAL A 75 10.51 10.50 6.84
CA VAL A 75 11.23 11.47 6.00
C VAL A 75 12.73 11.19 5.86
N PRO A 76 13.50 10.88 6.93
CA PRO A 76 14.94 10.64 6.80
C PRO A 76 15.29 9.38 6.00
N TYR A 77 14.33 8.49 5.82
CA TYR A 77 14.46 7.19 5.16
C TYR A 77 13.77 7.17 3.79
N MET A 78 13.41 8.33 3.24
CA MET A 78 12.85 8.44 1.89
C MET A 78 13.94 8.38 0.79
N GLY A 79 15.22 8.30 1.17
CA GLY A 79 16.36 8.29 0.26
C GLY A 79 16.73 9.67 -0.28
N SER A 80 17.61 9.72 -1.27
CA SER A 80 18.02 10.96 -1.92
C SER A 80 16.85 11.65 -2.63
N ALA A 81 16.84 12.98 -2.65
CA ALA A 81 15.92 13.73 -3.49
C ALA A 81 16.13 13.36 -4.97
N PRO A 82 15.10 13.49 -5.82
CA PRO A 82 15.27 13.32 -7.26
C PRO A 82 16.38 14.22 -7.79
N ALA A 83 17.20 13.68 -8.69
CA ALA A 83 18.17 14.47 -9.44
C ALA A 83 17.45 15.49 -10.36
N PRO A 84 18.15 16.49 -10.93
CA PRO A 84 17.53 17.49 -11.80
C PRO A 84 16.77 16.93 -13.00
N ASP A 85 17.11 15.73 -13.46
CA ASP A 85 16.42 14.99 -14.53
C ASP A 85 15.22 14.15 -14.03
N GLY A 86 14.92 14.20 -12.73
CA GLY A 86 13.87 13.44 -12.07
C GLY A 86 14.26 12.02 -11.68
N SER A 87 15.50 11.58 -11.94
CA SER A 87 15.93 10.23 -11.61
C SER A 87 16.16 10.03 -10.11
N LEU A 88 15.87 8.82 -9.62
CA LEU A 88 16.10 8.39 -8.25
C LEU A 88 17.26 7.39 -8.19
N LYS A 89 18.09 7.50 -7.14
CA LYS A 89 19.21 6.58 -6.89
C LYS A 89 18.75 5.15 -6.65
N TRP A 90 17.62 4.99 -5.95
CA TRP A 90 16.96 3.71 -5.72
C TRP A 90 15.50 3.82 -6.14
N ASN A 91 15.00 2.84 -6.88
CA ASN A 91 13.65 2.85 -7.42
C ASN A 91 12.78 1.82 -6.70
N CYS A 92 11.78 2.31 -5.97
CA CYS A 92 10.77 1.46 -5.35
C CYS A 92 9.89 0.77 -6.41
N ILE A 93 9.62 -0.52 -6.25
CA ILE A 93 8.86 -1.30 -7.24
C ILE A 93 7.35 -1.00 -7.25
N LEU A 94 6.81 -0.42 -6.16
CA LEU A 94 5.38 -0.18 -6.00
C LEU A 94 4.87 1.00 -6.80
N THR A 95 5.76 1.95 -7.12
CA THR A 95 5.40 3.18 -7.82
C THR A 95 6.00 3.17 -9.21
N GLY A 96 5.39 3.94 -10.11
CA GLY A 96 5.81 3.97 -11.48
C GLY A 96 7.17 4.66 -11.69
N SER A 97 7.41 5.77 -10.99
CA SER A 97 8.61 6.59 -11.06
C SER A 97 9.65 6.20 -10.02
N GLY A 98 9.38 5.22 -9.16
CA GLY A 98 10.31 4.73 -8.15
C GLY A 98 10.24 5.47 -6.80
N VAL A 99 9.34 6.44 -6.62
CA VAL A 99 9.11 7.11 -5.33
C VAL A 99 8.75 6.08 -4.26
N SER A 100 9.35 6.20 -3.09
CA SER A 100 9.34 5.16 -2.07
C SER A 100 8.09 5.14 -1.18
N MET A 101 6.99 5.81 -1.53
CA MET A 101 5.82 5.91 -0.66
C MET A 101 4.48 5.82 -1.40
N VAL A 102 3.52 5.18 -0.75
CA VAL A 102 2.11 5.13 -1.14
C VAL A 102 1.25 5.49 0.07
N TYR A 103 0.11 6.12 -0.20
CA TYR A 103 -0.87 6.50 0.82
C TYR A 103 -2.10 5.62 0.73
N SER A 104 -2.88 5.55 1.80
CA SER A 104 -4.22 4.99 1.73
C SER A 104 -5.18 5.63 2.72
N TRP A 105 -6.44 5.64 2.33
CA TRP A 105 -7.60 6.08 3.09
C TRP A 105 -8.48 4.86 3.35
N LYS A 106 -8.46 4.36 4.58
CA LYS A 106 -9.38 3.31 5.02
C LYS A 106 -10.69 3.97 5.41
N TRP A 107 -11.78 3.65 4.73
CA TRP A 107 -13.06 4.31 4.97
C TRP A 107 -13.68 3.91 6.31
N ASN A 108 -14.40 4.85 6.94
CA ASN A 108 -15.20 4.60 8.15
C ASN A 108 -16.22 3.48 7.92
N SER A 109 -16.60 2.73 8.95
CA SER A 109 -17.75 1.80 8.91
C SER A 109 -19.09 2.56 9.06
N SER A 110 -20.21 1.83 9.09
CA SER A 110 -21.53 2.42 9.39
C SER A 110 -21.67 2.93 10.83
N SER A 111 -20.74 2.56 11.72
CA SER A 111 -20.76 3.03 13.11
C SER A 111 -20.61 4.56 13.17
N PRO A 112 -21.48 5.28 13.91
CA PRO A 112 -21.42 6.75 14.00
C PRO A 112 -20.09 7.31 14.54
N SER A 113 -19.35 6.51 15.30
CA SER A 113 -18.04 6.90 15.85
C SER A 113 -16.87 6.51 14.96
N SER A 114 -17.13 5.78 13.86
CA SER A 114 -16.08 5.35 12.93
C SER A 114 -15.64 6.53 12.07
N LYS A 115 -14.31 6.67 11.95
CA LYS A 115 -13.66 7.68 11.13
C LYS A 115 -12.69 7.00 10.16
N PRO A 116 -12.30 7.68 9.08
CA PRO A 116 -11.27 7.15 8.20
C PRO A 116 -9.91 7.05 8.92
N ASP A 117 -9.17 5.98 8.61
CA ASP A 117 -7.77 5.83 9.04
C ASP A 117 -6.84 6.13 7.85
N ILE A 118 -5.84 6.96 8.09
CA ILE A 118 -4.75 7.23 7.14
C ILE A 118 -3.64 6.20 7.35
N ARG A 119 -3.14 5.66 6.25
CA ARG A 119 -1.99 4.76 6.28
C ARG A 119 -0.98 5.14 5.22
N ILE A 120 0.28 4.88 5.51
CA ILE A 120 1.34 4.91 4.49
C ILE A 120 1.97 3.53 4.37
N GLY A 121 2.39 3.19 3.16
CA GLY A 121 3.39 2.15 2.92
C GLY A 121 4.61 2.82 2.31
N PHE A 122 5.79 2.59 2.85
CA PHE A 122 7.01 3.17 2.29
C PHE A 122 8.19 2.21 2.36
N GLU A 123 9.14 2.39 1.46
CA GLU A 123 10.40 1.66 1.44
C GLU A 123 11.47 2.52 2.11
N PRO A 124 11.97 2.14 3.30
CA PRO A 124 13.14 2.79 3.88
C PRO A 124 14.35 2.65 2.96
N ILE A 125 14.97 3.78 2.62
CA ILE A 125 16.16 3.87 1.77
C ILE A 125 17.25 4.60 2.55
N GLY A 126 18.38 3.92 2.72
CA GLY A 126 19.56 4.44 3.39
C GLY A 126 20.66 4.89 2.42
N PRO A 127 21.78 5.43 2.95
CA PRO A 127 22.91 5.86 2.14
C PRO A 127 23.57 4.72 1.34
N HIS A 128 23.45 3.49 1.82
CA HIS A 128 24.09 2.29 1.27
C HIS A 128 23.17 1.44 0.38
N SER A 129 21.90 1.79 0.24
CA SER A 129 20.94 1.04 -0.57
C SER A 129 21.41 0.85 -2.00
N GLY A 130 21.41 -0.39 -2.46
CA GLY A 130 21.85 -0.78 -3.80
C GLY A 130 23.37 -0.82 -4.00
N THR A 131 24.16 -0.66 -2.93
CA THR A 131 25.62 -0.86 -2.96
C THR A 131 26.00 -2.26 -2.48
N ALA A 132 27.28 -2.61 -2.56
CA ALA A 132 27.77 -3.89 -2.02
C ALA A 132 27.55 -4.05 -0.50
N LEU A 133 27.35 -2.95 0.24
CA LEU A 133 27.07 -2.98 1.68
C LEU A 133 25.59 -3.23 2.02
N ASP A 134 24.68 -2.93 1.09
CA ASP A 134 23.24 -3.16 1.26
C ASP A 134 22.57 -3.38 -0.10
N PRO A 135 22.85 -4.52 -0.77
CA PRO A 135 22.34 -4.76 -2.11
C PRO A 135 20.81 -4.95 -2.13
N LEU A 136 20.21 -5.37 -1.02
CA LEU A 136 18.77 -5.63 -0.94
C LEU A 136 17.96 -4.46 -0.37
N ASN A 137 18.62 -3.37 0.05
CA ASN A 137 17.99 -2.24 0.74
C ASN A 137 17.23 -2.67 2.01
N GLN A 138 17.91 -3.39 2.91
CA GLN A 138 17.31 -3.92 4.13
C GLN A 138 17.86 -3.29 5.41
N LEU A 139 19.00 -2.60 5.36
CA LEU A 139 19.64 -2.07 6.57
C LEU A 139 18.77 -1.01 7.25
N SER A 140 18.28 -0.03 6.50
CA SER A 140 17.44 1.04 7.07
C SER A 140 16.11 0.53 7.62
N THR A 141 15.53 -0.50 7.01
CA THR A 141 14.33 -1.14 7.57
C THR A 141 14.62 -1.81 8.92
N LYS A 142 15.74 -2.54 9.04
CA LYS A 142 16.16 -3.15 10.31
C LYS A 142 16.42 -2.09 11.39
N GLU A 143 17.06 -0.98 11.02
CA GLU A 143 17.32 0.16 11.91
C GLU A 143 16.03 0.78 12.46
N ILE A 144 15.06 1.08 11.59
CA ILE A 144 13.77 1.65 11.99
C ILE A 144 13.01 0.69 12.91
N LEU A 145 12.91 -0.58 12.55
CA LEU A 145 12.22 -1.60 13.35
C LEU A 145 12.84 -1.72 14.75
N HIS A 146 14.17 -1.68 14.86
CA HIS A 146 14.85 -1.66 16.14
C HIS A 146 14.50 -0.41 16.95
N GLY A 147 14.53 0.78 16.34
CA GLY A 147 14.16 2.04 17.01
C GLY A 147 12.70 2.10 17.48
N PHE A 148 11.76 1.54 16.71
CA PHE A 148 10.36 1.46 17.17
C PHE A 148 10.17 0.44 18.29
N ASN A 149 10.93 -0.65 18.32
CA ASN A 149 10.82 -1.67 19.37
C ASN A 149 11.17 -1.11 20.77
N GLU A 150 11.91 0.00 20.84
CA GLU A 150 12.18 0.73 22.10
C GLU A 150 11.01 1.61 22.55
N ARG A 151 10.04 1.88 21.67
CA ARG A 151 8.99 2.92 21.84
C ARG A 151 7.58 2.37 21.85
N MET A 152 7.37 1.21 21.25
CA MET A 152 6.09 0.52 21.22
C MET A 152 6.27 -1.00 21.29
N PRO A 153 5.28 -1.74 21.82
CA PRO A 153 5.36 -3.19 21.87
C PRO A 153 5.32 -3.76 20.44
N LEU A 154 6.46 -4.24 19.96
CA LEU A 154 6.59 -4.95 18.69
C LEU A 154 6.96 -6.41 18.91
N SER A 155 6.42 -7.28 18.06
CA SER A 155 6.98 -8.60 17.78
C SER A 155 7.71 -8.55 16.44
N LEU A 156 8.99 -8.92 16.48
CA LEU A 156 9.85 -9.01 15.30
C LEU A 156 10.15 -10.47 14.92
N ASP A 157 9.57 -11.45 15.61
CA ASP A 157 9.89 -12.87 15.42
C ASP A 157 9.62 -13.32 13.97
N TRP A 158 8.41 -13.04 13.47
CA TRP A 158 8.08 -13.33 12.08
C TRP A 158 8.88 -12.47 11.11
N THR A 159 9.13 -11.20 11.41
CA THR A 159 9.98 -10.36 10.55
C THR A 159 11.37 -10.97 10.38
N ASN A 160 12.01 -11.38 11.47
CA ASN A 160 13.32 -12.03 11.46
C ASN A 160 13.27 -13.38 10.73
N HIS A 161 12.21 -14.16 10.96
CA HIS A 161 11.98 -15.43 10.28
C HIS A 161 11.92 -15.26 8.75
N PHE A 162 11.08 -14.35 8.24
CA PHE A 162 10.94 -14.15 6.80
C PHE A 162 12.19 -13.51 6.17
N LEU A 163 12.89 -12.61 6.87
CA LEU A 163 14.21 -12.12 6.44
C LEU A 163 15.22 -13.27 6.25
N SER A 164 15.21 -14.27 7.14
CA SER A 164 16.16 -15.37 7.11
C SER A 164 15.81 -16.48 6.12
N THR A 165 14.52 -16.69 5.83
CA THR A 165 14.04 -17.84 5.05
C THR A 165 13.67 -17.49 3.61
N CYS A 166 13.19 -16.28 3.33
CA CYS A 166 12.71 -15.90 1.99
C CYS A 166 13.78 -15.37 1.05
N PHE A 167 14.97 -14.99 1.54
CA PHE A 167 16.02 -14.36 0.75
C PHE A 167 17.28 -15.21 0.66
N ASP A 168 17.96 -15.18 -0.48
CA ASP A 168 19.30 -15.73 -0.60
C ASP A 168 20.31 -14.86 0.18
N PRO A 169 21.54 -15.36 0.40
CA PRO A 169 22.62 -14.50 0.86
C PRO A 169 22.80 -13.27 -0.06
N GLU A 170 22.91 -12.08 0.54
CA GLU A 170 23.02 -10.78 -0.15
C GLU A 170 24.10 -10.75 -1.25
N THR A 171 25.22 -11.45 -1.04
CA THR A 171 26.32 -11.59 -2.01
C THR A 171 25.88 -12.19 -3.34
N LYS A 172 24.89 -13.10 -3.35
CA LYS A 172 24.36 -13.67 -4.59
C LYS A 172 23.60 -12.63 -5.41
N TYR A 173 22.85 -11.72 -4.77
CA TYR A 173 22.14 -10.65 -5.46
C TYR A 173 23.10 -9.63 -6.07
N TRP A 174 24.16 -9.27 -5.34
CA TRP A 174 25.21 -8.40 -5.86
C TRP A 174 25.85 -8.98 -7.12
N VAL A 175 26.25 -10.26 -7.07
CA VAL A 175 26.84 -10.97 -8.22
C VAL A 175 25.85 -11.07 -9.38
N ALA A 176 24.58 -11.38 -9.12
CA ALA A 176 23.56 -11.46 -10.15
C ALA A 176 23.28 -10.10 -10.84
N ASN A 177 23.32 -9.00 -10.08
CA ASN A 177 23.20 -7.66 -10.63
C ASN A 177 24.39 -7.31 -11.53
N GLU A 178 25.62 -7.58 -11.09
CA GLU A 178 26.83 -7.31 -11.88
C GLU A 178 26.96 -8.18 -13.14
N LYS A 179 26.61 -9.47 -13.05
CA LYS A 179 26.87 -10.44 -14.12
C LYS A 179 25.70 -10.71 -15.05
N SER A 180 24.48 -10.78 -14.50
CA SER A 180 23.29 -11.20 -15.22
C SER A 180 22.39 -10.01 -15.61
N GLY A 181 22.70 -8.80 -15.12
CA GLY A 181 21.93 -7.58 -15.40
C GLY A 181 20.53 -7.58 -14.77
N VAL A 182 20.27 -8.47 -13.80
CA VAL A 182 18.99 -8.50 -13.07
C VAL A 182 19.04 -7.39 -12.01
N PRO A 183 18.19 -6.34 -12.13
CA PRO A 183 18.33 -5.17 -11.29
C PRO A 183 18.01 -5.48 -9.83
N LEU A 184 18.76 -4.83 -8.94
CA LEU A 184 18.34 -4.68 -7.54
C LEU A 184 17.01 -3.93 -7.48
N ALA A 185 16.17 -4.33 -6.55
CA ALA A 185 14.80 -3.87 -6.44
C ALA A 185 14.31 -4.04 -5.00
N THR A 186 13.21 -3.37 -4.65
CA THR A 186 12.56 -3.45 -3.34
C THR A 186 12.45 -4.88 -2.82
N THR A 187 12.82 -5.07 -1.55
CA THR A 187 12.66 -6.36 -0.87
C THR A 187 11.81 -6.26 0.38
N VAL A 188 11.88 -5.14 1.10
CA VAL A 188 11.16 -4.92 2.35
C VAL A 188 10.61 -3.51 2.37
N MET A 189 9.40 -3.35 2.88
CA MET A 189 8.77 -2.05 3.13
C MET A 189 8.13 -2.02 4.51
N LEU A 190 7.88 -0.82 5.01
CA LEU A 190 7.16 -0.59 6.25
C LEU A 190 5.79 0.03 5.97
N GLY A 191 4.82 -0.29 6.80
CA GLY A 191 3.51 0.37 6.82
C GLY A 191 3.25 1.02 8.17
N HIS A 192 2.77 2.26 8.14
CA HIS A 192 2.21 2.92 9.32
C HIS A 192 0.71 3.04 9.12
N ASP A 193 -0.07 2.38 9.97
CA ASP A 193 -1.49 2.69 10.12
C ASP A 193 -1.60 3.72 11.25
N TYR A 194 -1.86 4.97 10.89
CA TYR A 194 -2.12 6.03 11.88
C TYR A 194 -3.55 5.85 12.35
N LEU A 195 -3.75 5.44 13.60
CA LEU A 195 -5.07 5.29 14.19
C LEU A 195 -5.45 6.57 14.95
N HIS A 196 -6.74 6.78 15.18
CA HIS A 196 -7.19 7.93 15.99
C HIS A 196 -6.74 7.84 17.46
N ASP A 197 -6.35 6.64 17.92
CA ASP A 197 -5.92 6.35 19.28
C ASP A 197 -4.55 5.65 19.37
N GLY A 198 -3.76 5.64 18.29
CA GLY A 198 -2.44 5.02 18.29
C GLY A 198 -1.82 4.86 16.91
N LEU A 199 -0.85 3.95 16.81
CA LEU A 199 -0.13 3.60 15.60
C LEU A 199 0.01 2.07 15.51
N THR A 200 -0.20 1.50 14.33
CA THR A 200 0.17 0.11 14.04
C THR A 200 1.30 0.08 13.01
N LEU A 201 2.36 -0.67 13.31
CA LEU A 201 3.49 -0.88 12.42
C LEU A 201 3.33 -2.21 11.66
N LYS A 202 3.69 -2.22 10.38
CA LYS A 202 3.65 -3.40 9.52
C LYS A 202 4.95 -3.55 8.74
N THR A 203 5.31 -4.79 8.42
CA THR A 203 6.42 -5.10 7.52
C THR A 203 5.87 -5.84 6.30
N TYR A 204 6.26 -5.40 5.11
CA TYR A 204 5.94 -6.04 3.83
C TYR A 204 7.20 -6.62 3.22
N PHE A 205 7.09 -7.77 2.57
CA PHE A 205 8.19 -8.50 1.96
C PHE A 205 7.89 -8.81 0.50
N PHE A 206 8.88 -8.61 -0.36
CA PHE A 206 8.84 -8.89 -1.79
C PHE A 206 10.04 -9.79 -2.18
N PRO A 207 10.06 -11.03 -1.69
CA PRO A 207 11.19 -11.93 -1.89
C PRO A 207 11.26 -12.48 -3.31
N ARG A 208 12.49 -12.79 -3.72
CA ARG A 208 12.85 -13.38 -5.02
C ARG A 208 14.17 -14.11 -4.87
N VAL A 209 14.43 -15.12 -5.69
CA VAL A 209 15.76 -15.75 -5.76
C VAL A 209 16.76 -14.79 -6.42
N ALA A 210 18.03 -14.84 -6.03
CA ALA A 210 19.06 -14.01 -6.65
C ALA A 210 19.19 -14.35 -8.16
N GLY A 211 19.08 -13.34 -9.01
CA GLY A 211 19.07 -13.52 -10.47
C GLY A 211 17.70 -13.92 -11.05
N GLU A 212 16.68 -14.07 -10.21
CA GLU A 212 15.32 -14.40 -10.63
C GLU A 212 14.34 -13.28 -10.26
N ARG A 213 13.16 -13.30 -10.87
CA ARG A 213 12.11 -12.30 -10.63
C ARG A 213 11.12 -12.69 -9.55
N LEU A 214 10.99 -13.98 -9.24
CA LEU A 214 10.01 -14.54 -8.32
C LEU A 214 10.68 -15.50 -7.34
N LEU A 215 10.00 -15.75 -6.22
CA LEU A 215 10.34 -16.81 -5.28
C LEU A 215 9.54 -18.08 -5.63
N PRO A 216 10.17 -19.26 -5.75
CA PRO A 216 9.46 -20.52 -5.98
C PRO A 216 8.43 -20.83 -4.90
N TRP A 217 7.33 -21.50 -5.27
CA TRP A 217 6.25 -21.86 -4.36
C TRP A 217 6.74 -22.67 -3.16
N GLU A 218 7.65 -23.62 -3.36
CA GLU A 218 8.18 -24.50 -2.32
C GLU A 218 8.87 -23.70 -1.21
N ARG A 219 9.51 -22.58 -1.56
CA ARG A 219 10.16 -21.69 -0.60
C ARG A 219 9.18 -20.78 0.12
N TRP A 220 8.11 -20.34 -0.55
CA TRP A 220 6.98 -19.69 0.10
C TRP A 220 6.33 -20.60 1.15
N ASP A 221 5.93 -21.80 0.73
CA ASP A 221 5.23 -22.77 1.56
C ASP A 221 6.07 -23.17 2.78
N ALA A 222 7.35 -23.52 2.58
CA ALA A 222 8.25 -23.87 3.69
C ALA A 222 8.44 -22.71 4.69
N SER A 223 8.60 -21.48 4.21
CA SER A 223 8.76 -20.31 5.06
C SER A 223 7.49 -20.00 5.85
N LEU A 224 6.32 -19.98 5.19
CA LEU A 224 5.03 -19.73 5.84
C LEU A 224 4.71 -20.79 6.90
N ARG A 225 4.90 -22.08 6.57
CA ARG A 225 4.71 -23.18 7.54
C ARG A 225 5.65 -23.06 8.73
N GLY A 226 6.92 -22.70 8.50
CA GLY A 226 7.89 -22.47 9.57
C GLY A 226 7.46 -21.36 10.54
N ALA A 227 6.91 -20.26 10.02
CA ALA A 227 6.41 -19.17 10.86
C ALA A 227 5.17 -19.59 11.67
N LEU A 228 4.20 -20.23 11.01
CA LEU A 228 2.93 -20.61 11.61
C LEU A 228 3.05 -21.75 12.63
N ALA A 229 3.96 -22.72 12.41
CA ALA A 229 4.14 -23.87 13.29
C ALA A 229 4.46 -23.49 14.76
N THR A 230 4.94 -22.27 15.00
CA THR A 230 5.17 -21.73 16.34
C THR A 230 3.88 -21.51 17.15
N HIS A 231 2.69 -21.62 16.52
CA HIS A 231 1.39 -21.36 17.13
C HIS A 231 0.51 -22.61 17.32
N GLY A 232 1.08 -23.82 17.26
CA GLY A 232 0.40 -25.08 17.60
C GLY A 232 -0.08 -25.90 16.38
N GLU A 233 -0.71 -27.05 16.68
CA GLU A 233 -0.97 -28.12 15.69
C GLU A 233 -1.88 -27.70 14.52
N ASN A 234 -2.80 -26.76 14.72
CA ASN A 234 -3.74 -26.30 13.69
C ASN A 234 -3.37 -24.93 13.09
N ALA A 235 -2.16 -24.43 13.35
CA ALA A 235 -1.78 -23.08 12.92
C ALA A 235 -1.73 -22.89 11.40
N THR A 236 -1.64 -23.98 10.62
CA THR A 236 -1.51 -23.94 9.15
C THR A 236 -2.82 -24.20 8.39
N SER A 237 -3.96 -24.43 9.06
CA SER A 237 -5.19 -24.89 8.38
C SER A 237 -5.62 -23.97 7.22
N ALA A 238 -5.69 -22.66 7.43
CA ALA A 238 -5.99 -21.70 6.36
C ALA A 238 -4.96 -21.73 5.21
N LEU A 239 -3.67 -21.98 5.51
CA LEU A 239 -2.63 -22.13 4.49
C LEU A 239 -2.80 -23.44 3.70
N ASP A 240 -3.24 -24.51 4.34
CA ASP A 240 -3.52 -25.79 3.69
C ASP A 240 -4.67 -25.66 2.69
N VAL A 241 -5.76 -25.00 3.10
CA VAL A 241 -6.90 -24.70 2.20
C VAL A 241 -6.47 -23.83 1.02
N LEU A 242 -5.70 -22.77 1.26
CA LEU A 242 -5.17 -21.93 0.18
C LEU A 242 -4.26 -22.74 -0.75
N SER A 243 -3.37 -23.57 -0.20
CA SER A 243 -2.44 -24.39 -0.97
C SER A 243 -3.18 -25.40 -1.87
N GLU A 244 -4.27 -25.99 -1.38
CA GLU A 244 -5.13 -26.87 -2.17
C GLU A 244 -5.83 -26.10 -3.30
N PHE A 245 -6.40 -24.92 -3.00
CA PHE A 245 -7.06 -24.07 -3.99
C PHE A 245 -6.10 -23.67 -5.12
N LEU A 246 -4.90 -23.21 -4.79
CA LEU A 246 -3.86 -22.84 -5.76
C LEU A 246 -3.45 -24.01 -6.67
N LYS A 247 -3.50 -25.25 -6.16
CA LYS A 247 -3.12 -26.45 -6.92
C LYS A 247 -4.24 -27.01 -7.79
N THR A 248 -5.49 -26.91 -7.33
CA THR A 248 -6.62 -27.69 -7.89
C THR A 248 -7.65 -26.86 -8.63
N ASN A 249 -7.74 -25.56 -8.35
CA ASN A 249 -8.74 -24.67 -8.95
C ASN A 249 -8.14 -23.86 -10.12
N PRO A 250 -8.82 -23.73 -11.29
CA PRO A 250 -8.30 -22.96 -12.43
C PRO A 250 -8.07 -21.46 -12.17
N GLU A 251 -8.84 -20.84 -11.27
CA GLU A 251 -8.61 -19.46 -10.83
C GLU A 251 -7.47 -19.39 -9.82
N GLY A 252 -7.38 -20.39 -8.93
CA GLY A 252 -6.24 -20.55 -8.02
C GLY A 252 -4.90 -20.71 -8.74
N GLN A 253 -4.84 -21.53 -9.79
CA GLN A 253 -3.63 -21.75 -10.60
C GLN A 253 -3.17 -20.50 -11.37
N ALA A 254 -4.06 -19.53 -11.58
CA ALA A 254 -3.73 -18.26 -12.23
C ALA A 254 -3.12 -17.23 -11.26
N LEU A 255 -3.20 -17.47 -9.94
CA LEU A 255 -2.67 -16.57 -8.93
C LEU A 255 -1.14 -16.66 -8.83
N ILE A 256 -0.49 -15.50 -8.95
CA ILE A 256 0.97 -15.37 -8.88
C ILE A 256 1.34 -14.72 -7.54
N PRO A 257 2.04 -15.40 -6.62
CA PRO A 257 2.46 -14.81 -5.35
C PRO A 257 3.46 -13.69 -5.58
N THR A 258 3.29 -12.57 -4.88
CA THR A 258 4.09 -11.35 -5.10
C THR A 258 4.71 -10.77 -3.84
N GLY A 259 4.17 -11.09 -2.66
CA GLY A 259 4.69 -10.58 -1.41
C GLY A 259 3.88 -11.06 -0.22
N LEU A 260 4.35 -10.77 0.99
CA LEU A 260 3.56 -10.93 2.21
C LEU A 260 3.65 -9.70 3.10
N ALA A 261 2.73 -9.53 4.03
CA ALA A 261 2.81 -8.50 5.05
C ALA A 261 2.44 -9.04 6.43
N LEU A 262 3.03 -8.43 7.45
CA LEU A 262 2.85 -8.77 8.86
C LEU A 262 2.41 -7.53 9.63
N ASP A 263 1.56 -7.74 10.63
CA ASP A 263 1.31 -6.73 11.66
C ASP A 263 2.39 -6.92 12.75
N ASN A 264 3.27 -5.93 12.97
CA ASN A 264 4.37 -6.02 13.93
C ASN A 264 3.96 -5.67 15.35
N GLY A 265 3.00 -4.78 15.51
CA GLY A 265 2.54 -4.32 16.82
C GLY A 265 1.78 -3.00 16.74
N THR A 266 1.13 -2.63 17.84
CA THR A 266 0.29 -1.44 17.93
C THR A 266 0.42 -0.74 19.27
N THR A 267 0.33 0.60 19.28
CA THR A 267 0.15 1.39 20.50
C THR A 267 -1.33 1.66 20.82
N SER A 268 -2.23 1.35 19.90
CA SER A 268 -3.67 1.57 20.12
C SER A 268 -4.20 0.57 21.15
N PRO A 269 -4.89 1.05 22.21
CA PRO A 269 -5.50 0.17 23.20
C PRO A 269 -6.74 -0.57 22.66
N THR A 270 -7.30 -0.13 21.52
CA THR A 270 -8.50 -0.72 20.93
C THR A 270 -8.21 -1.61 19.72
N SER A 271 -6.99 -1.54 19.18
CA SER A 271 -6.55 -2.42 18.10
C SER A 271 -6.12 -3.79 18.63
N ARG A 272 -6.41 -4.84 17.85
CA ARG A 272 -5.94 -6.21 18.15
C ARG A 272 -4.43 -6.31 18.01
N THR A 273 -3.83 -7.17 18.83
CA THR A 273 -2.39 -7.48 18.85
C THR A 273 -2.03 -8.78 18.12
N ASP A 274 -3.02 -9.50 17.60
CA ASP A 274 -2.76 -10.81 17.00
C ASP A 274 -2.07 -10.65 15.64
N SER A 275 -0.82 -11.12 15.57
CA SER A 275 -0.05 -11.16 14.34
C SER A 275 -0.71 -12.09 13.32
N ARG A 276 -0.87 -11.59 12.09
CA ARG A 276 -1.43 -12.34 10.96
C ARG A 276 -0.59 -12.14 9.71
N VAL A 277 -0.51 -13.16 8.87
CA VAL A 277 0.23 -13.09 7.60
C VAL A 277 -0.73 -12.78 6.46
N LYS A 278 -0.54 -11.64 5.79
CA LYS A 278 -1.28 -11.29 4.56
C LYS A 278 -0.45 -11.72 3.37
N PHE A 279 -0.87 -12.77 2.65
CA PHE A 279 -0.13 -13.29 1.50
C PHE A 279 -0.72 -12.78 0.19
N TYR A 280 0.05 -11.99 -0.56
CA TYR A 280 -0.41 -11.21 -1.71
C TYR A 280 -0.19 -11.93 -3.04
N PHE A 281 -1.21 -11.91 -3.90
CA PHE A 281 -1.22 -12.54 -5.21
C PHE A 281 -1.76 -11.61 -6.28
N ARG A 282 -1.20 -11.69 -7.48
CA ARG A 282 -1.79 -11.09 -8.68
C ARG A 282 -2.57 -12.12 -9.44
N CYS A 283 -3.71 -11.72 -9.98
CA CYS A 283 -4.50 -12.50 -10.93
C CYS A 283 -4.55 -11.75 -12.26
N PRO A 284 -4.13 -12.35 -13.38
CA PRO A 284 -4.26 -11.74 -14.71
C PRO A 284 -5.72 -11.74 -15.21
N LYS A 285 -6.62 -12.52 -14.60
CA LYS A 285 -8.03 -12.58 -14.97
C LYS A 285 -8.80 -11.46 -14.26
N THR A 286 -9.62 -10.74 -15.02
CA THR A 286 -10.29 -9.50 -14.54
C THR A 286 -11.81 -9.57 -14.58
N THR A 287 -12.37 -10.72 -14.95
CA THR A 287 -13.80 -10.96 -14.95
C THR A 287 -14.35 -11.00 -13.52
N PHE A 288 -15.61 -10.59 -13.33
CA PHE A 288 -16.24 -10.69 -12.01
C PHE A 288 -16.46 -12.15 -11.59
N ALA A 289 -16.67 -13.06 -12.54
CA ALA A 289 -16.72 -14.50 -12.28
C ALA A 289 -15.42 -15.01 -11.61
N SER A 290 -14.25 -14.56 -12.06
CA SER A 290 -12.96 -14.86 -11.43
C SER A 290 -12.88 -14.27 -10.01
N VAL A 291 -13.34 -13.02 -9.84
CA VAL A 291 -13.40 -12.39 -8.51
C VAL A 291 -14.25 -13.20 -7.55
N ARG A 292 -15.45 -13.63 -7.95
CA ARG A 292 -16.33 -14.48 -7.14
C ARG A 292 -15.66 -15.80 -6.75
N GLU A 293 -15.07 -16.49 -7.71
CA GLU A 293 -14.43 -17.79 -7.49
C GLU A 293 -13.28 -17.67 -6.48
N ILE A 294 -12.43 -16.65 -6.62
CA ILE A 294 -11.31 -16.40 -5.70
C ILE A 294 -11.82 -15.98 -4.32
N MET A 295 -12.74 -15.01 -4.23
CA MET A 295 -13.30 -14.51 -2.97
C MET A 295 -14.05 -15.58 -2.17
N THR A 296 -14.46 -16.67 -2.82
CA THR A 296 -15.15 -17.81 -2.19
C THR A 296 -14.25 -19.03 -2.01
N LEU A 297 -12.98 -19.00 -2.46
CA LEU A 297 -12.09 -20.17 -2.54
C LEU A 297 -12.75 -21.37 -3.24
N GLY A 298 -13.46 -21.10 -4.34
CA GLY A 298 -14.26 -22.08 -5.06
C GLY A 298 -15.38 -22.67 -4.18
N GLY A 299 -16.14 -21.79 -3.53
CA GLY A 299 -17.28 -22.15 -2.68
C GLY A 299 -16.97 -22.65 -1.28
N ARG A 300 -15.69 -22.68 -0.85
CA ARG A 300 -15.32 -23.08 0.52
C ARG A 300 -15.67 -22.02 1.56
N ILE A 301 -15.67 -20.74 1.19
CA ILE A 301 -16.14 -19.65 2.04
C ILE A 301 -17.62 -19.44 1.73
N SER A 302 -18.46 -19.63 2.75
CA SER A 302 -19.90 -19.40 2.66
C SER A 302 -20.39 -18.74 3.95
N THR A 303 -21.05 -17.59 3.80
CA THR A 303 -21.64 -16.84 4.92
C THR A 303 -23.06 -16.43 4.55
N PRO A 304 -23.93 -16.12 5.53
CA PRO A 304 -25.28 -15.64 5.26
C PRO A 304 -25.34 -14.34 4.42
N HIS A 305 -24.23 -13.58 4.37
CA HIS A 305 -24.16 -12.29 3.69
C HIS A 305 -23.44 -12.34 2.34
N LEU A 306 -22.85 -13.47 1.97
CA LEU A 306 -21.91 -13.60 0.86
C LEU A 306 -22.48 -13.05 -0.46
N GLU A 307 -23.66 -13.50 -0.88
CA GLU A 307 -24.26 -13.08 -2.15
C GLU A 307 -24.58 -11.57 -2.17
N ALA A 308 -25.03 -11.03 -1.04
CA ALA A 308 -25.26 -9.59 -0.92
C ALA A 308 -23.95 -8.80 -1.00
N GLN A 309 -22.87 -9.30 -0.38
CA GLN A 309 -21.54 -8.67 -0.44
C GLN A 309 -20.93 -8.75 -1.84
N LEU A 310 -21.09 -9.86 -2.54
CA LEU A 310 -20.69 -10.00 -3.94
C LEU A 310 -21.47 -9.02 -4.84
N GLY A 311 -22.78 -8.92 -4.67
CA GLY A 311 -23.59 -7.94 -5.41
C GLY A 311 -23.15 -6.50 -5.16
N LYS A 312 -22.84 -6.14 -3.90
CA LYS A 312 -22.28 -4.82 -3.55
C LYS A 312 -20.91 -4.59 -4.18
N LEU A 313 -20.02 -5.59 -4.18
CA LEU A 313 -18.71 -5.49 -4.79
C LEU A 313 -18.81 -5.30 -6.31
N HIS A 314 -19.71 -6.03 -6.98
CA HIS A 314 -19.92 -5.88 -8.42
C HIS A 314 -20.38 -4.46 -8.78
N SER A 315 -21.42 -3.98 -8.08
CA SER A 315 -21.92 -2.61 -8.28
C SER A 315 -20.87 -1.54 -7.97
N LEU A 316 -20.04 -1.75 -6.94
CA LEU A 316 -18.93 -0.86 -6.63
C LEU A 316 -17.89 -0.84 -7.77
N LEU A 317 -17.52 -2.01 -8.30
CA LEU A 317 -16.61 -2.12 -9.44
C LEU A 317 -17.14 -1.36 -10.66
N GLU A 318 -18.43 -1.51 -10.98
CA GLU A 318 -19.08 -0.78 -12.06
C GLU A 318 -18.93 0.73 -11.89
N GLU A 319 -19.23 1.24 -10.70
CA GLU A 319 -19.21 2.67 -10.42
C GLU A 319 -17.81 3.30 -10.45
N ILE A 320 -16.80 2.61 -9.93
CA ILE A 320 -15.42 3.16 -9.84
C ILE A 320 -14.64 3.05 -11.14
N THR A 321 -15.05 2.15 -12.04
CA THR A 321 -14.45 1.95 -13.38
C THR A 321 -15.28 2.58 -14.50
N GLY A 322 -16.50 3.04 -14.19
CA GLY A 322 -17.41 3.63 -15.18
C GLY A 322 -18.02 2.60 -16.13
N LEU A 323 -18.12 1.34 -15.73
CA LEU A 323 -18.83 0.32 -16.49
C LEU A 323 -20.35 0.53 -16.40
N PRO A 324 -21.11 0.08 -17.42
CA PRO A 324 -22.57 0.10 -17.34
C PRO A 324 -23.08 -0.83 -16.23
N ALA A 325 -24.26 -0.50 -15.70
CA ALA A 325 -24.93 -1.33 -14.70
C ALA A 325 -25.25 -2.74 -15.24
N ASN A 326 -25.05 -3.76 -14.41
CA ASN A 326 -25.14 -5.17 -14.76
C ASN A 326 -24.13 -5.57 -15.85
N TYR A 327 -22.88 -5.11 -15.71
CA TYR A 327 -21.80 -5.54 -16.58
C TYR A 327 -21.67 -7.08 -16.54
N PRO A 328 -21.42 -7.79 -17.65
CA PRO A 328 -21.42 -9.24 -17.65
C PRO A 328 -20.31 -9.83 -16.77
N ASP A 329 -20.66 -10.83 -15.93
CA ASP A 329 -19.72 -11.47 -15.02
C ASP A 329 -18.50 -12.09 -15.73
N ASP A 330 -18.68 -12.59 -16.95
CA ASP A 330 -17.65 -13.27 -17.76
C ASP A 330 -16.87 -12.32 -18.68
N ALA A 331 -17.12 -11.01 -18.64
CA ALA A 331 -16.41 -10.03 -19.44
C ALA A 331 -15.24 -9.43 -18.66
N ASP A 332 -14.08 -9.30 -19.31
CA ASP A 332 -12.93 -8.59 -18.75
C ASP A 332 -13.20 -7.08 -18.68
N VAL A 333 -12.66 -6.44 -17.64
CA VAL A 333 -12.80 -5.00 -17.47
C VAL A 333 -11.92 -4.26 -18.49
N PRO A 334 -12.46 -3.27 -19.24
CA PRO A 334 -11.68 -2.47 -20.18
C PRO A 334 -10.51 -1.76 -19.51
N VAL A 335 -9.34 -1.86 -20.14
CA VAL A 335 -8.15 -1.10 -19.73
C VAL A 335 -8.21 0.27 -20.39
N TYR A 336 -8.42 1.31 -19.60
CA TYR A 336 -8.43 2.69 -20.10
C TYR A 336 -7.03 3.27 -20.21
N HIS A 337 -6.10 2.80 -19.36
CA HIS A 337 -4.75 3.34 -19.29
C HIS A 337 -3.73 2.23 -19.34
N GLY A 338 -2.90 2.27 -20.39
CA GLY A 338 -1.78 1.36 -20.55
C GLY A 338 -0.57 1.78 -19.71
N PHE A 339 0.39 0.86 -19.61
CA PHE A 339 1.68 1.15 -18.99
C PHE A 339 2.44 2.22 -19.80
N GLY A 340 2.98 3.23 -19.11
CA GLY A 340 4.17 3.93 -19.62
C GLY A 340 5.33 2.95 -19.78
N THR A 341 6.22 3.21 -20.74
CA THR A 341 7.31 2.35 -21.25
C THR A 341 8.47 2.03 -20.27
N GLY A 342 8.21 1.89 -18.97
CA GLY A 342 9.22 1.70 -17.92
C GLY A 342 9.60 0.24 -17.64
N ASN A 343 10.80 0.02 -17.09
CA ASN A 343 11.48 -1.28 -16.92
C ASN A 343 11.04 -2.13 -15.70
N SER A 344 9.98 -1.82 -14.96
CA SER A 344 9.62 -2.63 -13.77
C SER A 344 9.12 -4.03 -14.18
N PRO A 345 9.67 -5.11 -13.58
CA PRO A 345 9.28 -6.50 -13.88
C PRO A 345 7.83 -6.82 -13.50
N LEU A 346 7.17 -5.93 -12.74
CA LEU A 346 5.79 -6.03 -12.29
C LEU A 346 4.76 -5.38 -13.24
N ARG A 347 5.19 -4.81 -14.39
CA ARG A 347 4.36 -3.94 -15.24
C ARG A 347 3.73 -4.58 -16.49
N ARG A 348 3.69 -5.91 -16.66
CA ARG A 348 3.42 -6.49 -17.99
C ARG A 348 1.97 -6.80 -18.37
N ALA A 349 0.99 -6.72 -17.48
CA ALA A 349 -0.41 -6.96 -17.84
C ALA A 349 -1.36 -6.25 -16.87
N ALA A 350 -2.57 -5.94 -17.32
CA ALA A 350 -3.67 -5.63 -16.41
C ALA A 350 -3.87 -6.85 -15.47
N TYR A 351 -4.06 -6.58 -14.18
CA TYR A 351 -4.33 -7.60 -13.17
C TYR A 351 -5.25 -7.05 -12.09
N TYR A 352 -5.84 -7.96 -11.32
CA TYR A 352 -6.30 -7.68 -9.97
C TYR A 352 -5.32 -8.20 -8.93
N LEU A 353 -5.32 -7.57 -7.76
CA LEU A 353 -4.50 -7.98 -6.63
C LEU A 353 -5.42 -8.56 -5.55
N TYR A 354 -4.94 -9.58 -4.87
CA TYR A 354 -5.60 -10.20 -3.74
C TYR A 354 -4.59 -10.33 -2.61
N TYR A 355 -5.04 -10.29 -1.36
CA TYR A 355 -4.32 -10.98 -0.30
C TYR A 355 -5.23 -11.98 0.40
N PHE A 356 -4.61 -13.02 0.93
CA PHE A 356 -5.20 -13.99 1.85
C PHE A 356 -4.64 -13.72 3.24
N ASP A 357 -5.51 -13.42 4.21
CA ASP A 357 -5.16 -13.22 5.62
C ASP A 357 -5.10 -14.60 6.30
N ILE A 358 -3.88 -15.07 6.54
CA ILE A 358 -3.57 -16.35 7.15
C ILE A 358 -3.30 -16.09 8.63
N ALA A 359 -4.37 -16.18 9.43
CA ALA A 359 -4.29 -16.12 10.88
C ALA A 359 -4.04 -17.52 11.47
N PRO A 360 -3.15 -17.67 12.46
CA PRO A 360 -2.95 -18.95 13.14
C PRO A 360 -4.26 -19.52 13.69
N GLY A 361 -4.56 -20.77 13.32
CA GLY A 361 -5.76 -21.48 13.78
C GLY A 361 -7.05 -21.16 13.02
N ALA A 362 -7.02 -20.22 12.05
CA ALA A 362 -8.15 -20.02 11.16
C ALA A 362 -8.32 -21.22 10.22
N GLU A 363 -9.56 -21.66 10.01
CA GLU A 363 -9.88 -22.79 9.11
C GLU A 363 -9.74 -22.39 7.64
N VAL A 364 -10.16 -21.18 7.29
CA VAL A 364 -10.05 -20.58 5.95
C VAL A 364 -9.50 -19.15 6.08
N PRO A 365 -8.73 -18.64 5.09
CA PRO A 365 -8.24 -17.28 5.13
C PRO A 365 -9.35 -16.27 4.81
N ASP A 366 -9.29 -15.08 5.42
CA ASP A 366 -10.05 -13.93 4.92
C ASP A 366 -9.40 -13.43 3.62
N ILE A 367 -10.20 -12.93 2.68
CA ILE A 367 -9.71 -12.49 1.37
C ILE A 367 -9.99 -11.02 1.15
N LYS A 368 -8.95 -10.27 0.80
CA LYS A 368 -9.10 -8.88 0.36
C LYS A 368 -8.78 -8.76 -1.11
N PHE A 369 -9.74 -8.23 -1.86
CA PHE A 369 -9.64 -7.91 -3.28
C PHE A 369 -9.15 -6.48 -3.49
N TYR A 370 -8.46 -6.22 -4.61
CA TYR A 370 -7.95 -4.92 -5.02
C TYR A 370 -8.19 -4.68 -6.52
N ALA A 371 -9.04 -3.70 -6.83
CA ALA A 371 -9.25 -3.18 -8.17
C ALA A 371 -8.17 -2.16 -8.52
N ALA A 372 -7.41 -2.37 -9.60
CA ALA A 372 -6.34 -1.47 -10.03
C ALA A 372 -6.89 -0.25 -10.80
N LEU A 373 -7.36 0.76 -10.08
CA LEU A 373 -7.94 1.99 -10.64
C LEU A 373 -6.99 2.72 -11.60
N SER A 374 -5.66 2.62 -11.39
CA SER A 374 -4.69 3.18 -12.34
C SER A 374 -4.77 2.59 -13.75
N HIS A 375 -5.41 1.43 -13.93
CA HIS A 375 -5.63 0.78 -15.22
C HIS A 375 -7.08 0.87 -15.69
N TYR A 376 -8.02 0.63 -14.76
CA TYR A 376 -9.44 0.44 -15.08
C TYR A 376 -10.32 1.65 -14.74
N GLY A 377 -9.81 2.63 -14.00
CA GLY A 377 -10.49 3.91 -13.78
C GLY A 377 -10.36 4.79 -15.02
N GLN A 378 -11.42 5.49 -15.41
CA GLN A 378 -11.38 6.40 -16.55
C GLN A 378 -10.55 7.66 -16.24
N ASN A 379 -10.74 8.24 -15.05
CA ASN A 379 -9.94 9.31 -14.48
C ASN A 379 -10.14 9.35 -12.96
N ASP A 380 -9.31 10.11 -12.26
CA ASP A 380 -9.34 10.18 -10.80
C ASP A 380 -10.65 10.77 -10.27
N ARG A 381 -11.27 11.76 -10.94
CA ARG A 381 -12.56 12.33 -10.50
C ARG A 381 -13.67 11.29 -10.53
N MET A 382 -13.83 10.55 -11.62
CA MET A 382 -14.89 9.56 -11.78
C MET A 382 -14.78 8.40 -10.79
N SER A 383 -13.56 7.88 -10.56
CA SER A 383 -13.35 6.83 -9.56
C SER A 383 -13.62 7.33 -8.14
N ALA A 384 -13.27 8.59 -7.84
CA ALA A 384 -13.58 9.21 -6.55
C ALA A 384 -15.09 9.36 -6.34
N GLU A 385 -15.81 9.88 -7.33
CA GLU A 385 -17.27 10.04 -7.27
C GLU A 385 -18.00 8.69 -7.18
N GLY A 386 -17.55 7.67 -7.92
CA GLY A 386 -18.08 6.30 -7.81
C GLY A 386 -17.90 5.73 -6.40
N THR A 387 -16.73 5.94 -5.81
CA THR A 387 -16.50 5.56 -4.41
C THR A 387 -17.42 6.34 -3.47
N CYS A 388 -17.61 7.64 -3.68
CA CYS A 388 -18.47 8.48 -2.85
C CYS A 388 -19.94 8.04 -2.91
N ARG A 389 -20.49 7.81 -4.11
CA ARG A 389 -21.85 7.32 -4.31
C ARG A 389 -22.09 5.98 -3.62
N PHE A 390 -21.12 5.07 -3.70
CA PHE A 390 -21.17 3.81 -2.98
C PHE A 390 -21.24 4.03 -1.46
N MET A 391 -20.35 4.88 -0.91
CA MET A 391 -20.32 5.15 0.53
C MET A 391 -21.63 5.80 1.01
N GLU A 392 -22.19 6.73 0.27
CA GLU A 392 -23.50 7.35 0.57
C GLU A 392 -24.63 6.31 0.58
N ARG A 393 -24.68 5.44 -0.45
CA ARG A 393 -25.69 4.38 -0.55
C ARG A 393 -25.62 3.41 0.61
N GLU A 394 -24.42 3.09 1.10
CA GLU A 394 -24.21 2.22 2.25
C GLU A 394 -24.35 2.96 3.60
N GLY A 395 -24.87 4.20 3.62
CA GLY A 395 -25.08 4.96 4.85
C GLY A 395 -23.80 5.49 5.51
N ARG A 396 -22.69 5.49 4.77
CA ARG A 396 -21.33 5.85 5.23
C ARG A 396 -20.83 7.15 4.62
N GLY A 397 -21.75 7.99 4.14
CA GLY A 397 -21.47 9.21 3.38
C GLY A 397 -20.79 10.36 4.14
N VAL A 398 -20.61 10.27 5.47
CA VAL A 398 -20.13 11.39 6.31
C VAL A 398 -18.81 12.01 5.82
N TYR A 399 -17.92 11.20 5.26
CA TYR A 399 -16.56 11.62 4.87
C TYR A 399 -16.34 11.78 3.36
N VAL A 400 -17.38 11.67 2.53
CA VAL A 400 -17.21 11.71 1.05
C VAL A 400 -16.71 13.08 0.56
N GLY A 401 -17.24 14.18 1.13
CA GLY A 401 -16.74 15.52 0.82
C GLY A 401 -15.30 15.73 1.28
N ASN A 402 -14.93 15.19 2.44
CA ASN A 402 -13.57 15.25 2.99
C ASN A 402 -12.57 14.49 2.12
N TYR A 403 -12.98 13.32 1.66
CA TYR A 403 -12.19 12.50 0.76
C TYR A 403 -11.87 13.23 -0.56
N VAL A 404 -12.87 13.88 -1.18
CA VAL A 404 -12.65 14.65 -2.42
C VAL A 404 -11.73 15.84 -2.18
N ARG A 405 -11.93 16.61 -1.09
CA ARG A 405 -11.02 17.73 -0.74
C ARG A 405 -9.60 17.25 -0.46
N MET A 406 -9.44 16.11 0.21
CA MET A 406 -8.14 15.50 0.43
C MET A 406 -7.47 15.18 -0.91
N LEU A 407 -8.17 14.51 -1.83
CA LEU A 407 -7.65 14.21 -3.18
C LEU A 407 -7.23 15.48 -3.93
N GLU A 408 -8.09 16.50 -3.92
CA GLU A 408 -7.77 17.79 -4.56
C GLU A 408 -6.56 18.47 -3.91
N ARG A 409 -6.32 18.32 -2.62
CA ARG A 409 -5.15 18.90 -1.94
C ARG A 409 -3.87 18.12 -2.23
N ILE A 410 -3.94 16.80 -2.29
CA ILE A 410 -2.77 15.97 -2.58
C ILE A 410 -2.47 15.85 -4.07
N ALA A 411 -3.36 16.20 -5.00
CA ALA A 411 -3.08 16.12 -6.44
C ALA A 411 -2.11 17.21 -6.96
N GLY A 412 -1.67 18.13 -6.09
CA GLY A 412 -0.72 19.18 -6.41
C GLY A 412 -1.19 20.07 -7.57
N GLU A 413 -0.34 20.23 -8.58
CA GLU A 413 -0.66 21.04 -9.77
C GLU A 413 -1.62 20.34 -10.75
N ARG A 414 -1.89 19.04 -10.56
CA ARG A 414 -2.83 18.29 -11.40
C ARG A 414 -4.27 18.52 -10.92
N THR A 415 -5.21 18.35 -11.85
CA THR A 415 -6.64 18.31 -11.54
C THR A 415 -7.11 16.85 -11.53
N LEU A 416 -8.21 16.55 -10.85
CA LEU A 416 -8.76 15.19 -10.82
C LEU A 416 -9.44 14.82 -12.15
N GLU A 417 -9.88 15.83 -12.90
CA GLU A 417 -10.56 15.70 -14.19
C GLU A 417 -9.59 15.31 -15.31
N THR A 418 -8.39 15.90 -15.29
CA THR A 418 -7.33 15.60 -16.27
C THR A 418 -6.30 14.59 -15.74
N GLY A 419 -6.36 14.28 -14.45
CA GLY A 419 -5.48 13.36 -13.75
C GLY A 419 -5.92 11.92 -13.97
N ASN A 420 -4.92 11.05 -14.14
CA ASN A 420 -5.10 9.62 -13.96
C ASN A 420 -3.89 9.02 -13.23
N GLY A 421 -4.16 8.03 -12.39
CA GLY A 421 -3.19 7.26 -11.65
C GLY A 421 -2.86 7.80 -10.27
N LEU A 422 -3.50 8.91 -9.82
CA LEU A 422 -3.41 9.30 -8.41
C LEU A 422 -3.99 8.19 -7.55
N GLN A 423 -5.20 7.71 -7.88
CA GLN A 423 -5.80 6.54 -7.26
C GLN A 423 -5.24 5.25 -7.90
N SER A 424 -4.43 4.50 -7.15
CA SER A 424 -3.86 3.24 -7.64
C SER A 424 -4.82 2.07 -7.51
N TYR A 425 -5.37 1.89 -6.31
CA TYR A 425 -6.26 0.77 -6.01
C TYR A 425 -7.47 1.20 -5.18
N LEU A 426 -8.57 0.49 -5.37
CA LEU A 426 -9.61 0.37 -4.35
C LEU A 426 -9.63 -1.08 -3.87
N ALA A 427 -9.53 -1.29 -2.56
CA ALA A 427 -9.49 -2.60 -1.97
C ALA A 427 -10.72 -2.87 -1.11
N VAL A 428 -11.20 -4.11 -1.12
CA VAL A 428 -12.43 -4.55 -0.46
C VAL A 428 -12.21 -5.86 0.28
N LEU A 429 -12.54 -5.88 1.55
CA LEU A 429 -12.60 -7.07 2.40
C LEU A 429 -14.04 -7.28 2.87
N PHE A 430 -14.54 -8.52 2.81
CA PHE A 430 -15.87 -8.86 3.32
C PHE A 430 -15.82 -8.97 4.85
N ARG A 431 -16.75 -8.31 5.54
CA ARG A 431 -16.90 -8.37 7.01
C ARG A 431 -17.98 -9.38 7.38
N GLY A 432 -17.86 -9.97 8.57
CA GLY A 432 -18.81 -10.97 9.06
C GLY A 432 -20.22 -10.45 9.31
N ASP A 433 -20.39 -9.13 9.44
CA ASP A 433 -21.67 -8.43 9.59
C ASP A 433 -22.35 -8.08 8.26
N GLY A 434 -21.75 -8.45 7.13
CA GLY A 434 -22.27 -8.15 5.79
C GLY A 434 -21.80 -6.81 5.20
N GLU A 435 -20.98 -6.03 5.92
CA GLU A 435 -20.37 -4.82 5.37
C GLU A 435 -19.17 -5.11 4.47
N LEU A 436 -18.81 -4.12 3.64
CA LEU A 436 -17.56 -4.10 2.88
C LEU A 436 -16.55 -3.17 3.59
N ASP A 437 -15.40 -3.69 4.01
CA ASP A 437 -14.26 -2.88 4.48
C ASP A 437 -13.48 -2.37 3.26
N VAL A 438 -13.64 -1.09 2.96
CA VAL A 438 -13.14 -0.45 1.74
C VAL A 438 -11.93 0.42 2.06
N THR A 439 -10.90 0.37 1.22
CA THR A 439 -9.69 1.18 1.35
C THR A 439 -9.27 1.72 -0.02
N SER A 440 -9.14 3.05 -0.15
CA SER A 440 -8.60 3.70 -1.34
C SER A 440 -7.09 3.90 -1.19
N TYR A 441 -6.32 3.65 -2.23
CA TYR A 441 -4.86 3.80 -2.26
C TYR A 441 -4.44 4.87 -3.26
N PHE A 442 -3.39 5.63 -2.91
CA PHE A 442 -2.89 6.73 -3.72
C PHE A 442 -1.38 6.63 -3.95
N LEU A 443 -0.92 6.99 -5.15
CA LEU A 443 0.50 7.04 -5.48
C LEU A 443 1.07 8.43 -5.21
N SER A 444 2.04 8.51 -4.30
CA SER A 444 2.67 9.79 -3.94
C SER A 444 3.44 10.44 -5.10
N GLU A 445 3.86 9.68 -6.12
CA GLU A 445 4.47 10.21 -7.34
C GLU A 445 3.50 11.03 -8.22
N ARG A 446 2.20 10.86 -7.98
CA ARG A 446 1.13 11.52 -8.72
C ARG A 446 0.55 12.69 -7.93
N CYS A 447 1.08 12.93 -6.73
CA CYS A 447 0.73 14.02 -5.83
C CYS A 447 1.50 15.30 -6.15
#